data_AF-A0A1C7MZ43-F1
#
_entry.id   AF-A0A1C7MZ43-F1
#
_cell.length_a   1.000
_cell.length_b   1.000
_cell.length_c   1.000
_cell.angle_alpha   90.00
_cell.angle_beta   90.00
_cell.angle_gamma   90.00
#
_symmetry.space_group_name_H-M   'P 1'
#
loop_
_entity.id
_entity.type
_entity.pdbx_description
1 polymer ?
#
loop_
_entity_poly.entity_id
_entity_poly.type
_entity_poly.pdbx_seq_one_letter_code
_entity_poly.pdbx_strand_id
1 'polypeptide(L)'
;MPHSFGLRARTRHMFSRNFREHGAIPLSTYLKTYKVGDIVDIKANAAVQKGMPHKFYHGRTGVIYNVTKTSVGVIVHKKVGNRFMEKRVNIRIEHIKHSKCRQEFLDRVKANAQKKKEAKEAGVSFNLKRLPVQPREARHVSTKFNVPQTIAPIAYETLL
;
A
#
# COMPACT_ATOMS: atom_id res chain seq x y z
N MET A 1 2.76 -38.50 -4.96
CA MET A 1 1.73 -37.99 -4.00
C MET A 1 0.77 -37.10 -4.78
N PRO A 2 -0.54 -37.40 -4.85
CA PRO A 2 -1.48 -36.52 -5.55
C PRO A 2 -1.55 -35.17 -4.82
N HIS A 3 -1.24 -34.09 -5.51
CA HIS A 3 -1.34 -32.74 -4.94
C HIS A 3 -2.82 -32.30 -4.89
N SER A 4 -3.23 -31.71 -3.76
CA SER A 4 -4.57 -31.13 -3.63
C SER A 4 -4.58 -29.66 -4.08
N PHE A 5 -5.49 -29.33 -5.01
CA PHE A 5 -5.59 -28.00 -5.65
C PHE A 5 -6.87 -27.25 -5.26
N GLY A 6 -7.37 -27.45 -4.03
CA GLY A 6 -8.55 -26.75 -3.54
C GLY A 6 -8.42 -25.22 -3.53
N LEU A 7 -9.56 -24.51 -3.52
CA LEU A 7 -9.62 -23.05 -3.58
C LEU A 7 -8.77 -22.33 -2.51
N ARG A 8 -8.65 -22.93 -1.32
CA ARG A 8 -7.86 -22.43 -0.18
C ARG A 8 -6.58 -23.23 0.06
N ALA A 9 -6.16 -24.08 -0.88
CA ALA A 9 -4.91 -24.81 -0.76
C ALA A 9 -3.73 -23.82 -0.65
N ARG A 10 -2.75 -24.13 0.21
CA ARG A 10 -1.54 -23.31 0.44
C ARG A 10 -1.82 -21.90 1.01
N THR A 11 -2.87 -21.75 1.84
CA THR A 11 -3.25 -20.46 2.46
C THR A 11 -3.12 -20.41 3.98
N ARG A 12 -2.51 -21.42 4.61
CA ARG A 12 -2.43 -21.59 6.08
C ARG A 12 -1.99 -20.30 6.80
N HIS A 13 -0.85 -19.74 6.42
CA HIS A 13 -0.32 -18.51 7.01
C HIS A 13 -0.84 -17.23 6.34
N MET A 14 -1.28 -17.32 5.08
CA MET A 14 -1.76 -16.17 4.32
C MET A 14 -3.10 -15.65 4.85
N PHE A 15 -3.97 -16.57 5.30
CA PHE A 15 -5.28 -16.26 5.83
C PHE A 15 -5.33 -16.35 7.36
N SER A 16 -4.25 -16.73 8.05
CA SER A 16 -4.24 -16.67 9.51
C SER A 16 -4.46 -15.25 10.00
N ARG A 17 -5.21 -15.10 11.10
CA ARG A 17 -5.29 -13.83 11.81
C ARG A 17 -3.93 -13.51 12.42
N ASN A 18 -3.62 -12.23 12.55
CA ASN A 18 -2.41 -11.78 13.21
C ASN A 18 -2.47 -12.11 14.71
N PHE A 19 -1.29 -12.22 15.33
CA PHE A 19 -1.16 -12.45 16.76
C PHE A 19 -1.89 -11.37 17.57
N ARG A 20 -2.69 -11.80 18.55
CA ARG A 20 -3.52 -10.93 19.41
C ARG A 20 -4.53 -10.04 18.66
N GLU A 21 -4.84 -10.35 17.40
CA GLU A 21 -5.89 -9.69 16.61
C GLU A 21 -7.02 -10.66 16.25
N HIS A 22 -7.33 -11.61 17.13
CA HIS A 22 -8.44 -12.54 16.95
C HIS A 22 -9.76 -11.92 17.46
N GLY A 23 -10.90 -12.43 16.98
CA GLY A 23 -12.23 -11.99 17.42
C GLY A 23 -12.93 -11.03 16.46
N ALA A 24 -13.73 -10.13 17.02
CA ALA A 24 -14.59 -9.21 16.27
C ALA A 24 -13.78 -8.21 15.42
N ILE A 25 -14.33 -7.88 14.24
CA ILE A 25 -13.73 -6.90 13.34
C ILE A 25 -14.12 -5.49 13.82
N PRO A 26 -13.18 -4.52 13.84
CA PRO A 26 -13.51 -3.15 14.24
C PRO A 26 -14.54 -2.53 13.30
N LEU A 27 -15.50 -1.79 13.89
CA LEU A 27 -16.61 -1.14 13.19
C LEU A 27 -16.15 -0.14 12.12
N SER A 28 -14.95 0.44 12.26
CA SER A 28 -14.34 1.30 11.25
C SER A 28 -14.17 0.64 9.88
N THR A 29 -14.19 -0.70 9.82
CA THR A 29 -14.17 -1.45 8.55
C THR A 29 -15.48 -1.30 7.80
N TYR A 30 -16.60 -1.33 8.52
CA TYR A 30 -17.95 -1.26 7.97
C TYR A 30 -18.41 0.17 7.68
N LEU A 31 -17.92 1.15 8.46
CA LEU A 31 -18.26 2.56 8.30
C LEU A 31 -17.52 3.26 7.15
N LYS A 32 -16.56 2.57 6.50
CA LYS A 32 -15.86 3.10 5.32
C LYS A 32 -16.79 3.12 4.12
N THR A 33 -16.90 4.30 3.51
CA THR A 33 -17.65 4.49 2.26
C THR A 33 -16.77 4.17 1.06
N TYR A 34 -17.30 3.42 0.11
CA TYR A 34 -16.62 3.04 -1.13
C TYR A 34 -17.44 3.52 -2.32
N LYS A 35 -16.79 4.12 -3.32
CA LYS A 35 -17.42 4.61 -4.55
C LYS A 35 -16.79 3.94 -5.77
N VAL A 36 -17.52 3.99 -6.88
CA VAL A 36 -17.01 3.55 -8.18
C VAL A 36 -15.82 4.43 -8.57
N GLY A 37 -14.73 3.81 -9.01
CA GLY A 37 -13.48 4.49 -9.35
C GLY A 37 -12.46 4.60 -8.21
N ASP A 38 -12.85 4.26 -6.97
CA ASP A 38 -11.89 4.23 -5.86
C ASP A 38 -10.88 3.08 -6.03
N ILE A 39 -9.64 3.35 -5.64
CA ILE A 39 -8.54 2.38 -5.67
C ILE A 39 -8.46 1.67 -4.33
N VAL A 40 -8.53 0.35 -4.36
CA VAL A 40 -8.58 -0.48 -3.17
C VAL A 40 -7.58 -1.62 -3.20
N ASP A 41 -7.06 -1.95 -2.03
CA ASP A 41 -6.21 -3.11 -1.82
C ASP A 41 -7.04 -4.27 -1.27
N ILE A 42 -6.81 -5.46 -1.81
CA ILE A 42 -7.48 -6.69 -1.40
C ILE A 42 -6.62 -7.40 -0.36
N LYS A 43 -7.12 -7.52 0.87
CA LYS A 43 -6.50 -8.29 1.95
C LYS A 43 -7.55 -9.16 2.62
N ALA A 44 -7.49 -10.46 2.38
CA ALA A 44 -8.43 -11.42 2.96
C ALA A 44 -8.39 -11.39 4.49
N ASN A 45 -9.56 -11.50 5.11
CA ASN A 45 -9.74 -11.56 6.55
C ASN A 45 -10.47 -12.86 6.89
N ALA A 46 -9.78 -13.83 7.49
CA ALA A 46 -10.37 -15.15 7.72
C ALA A 46 -11.46 -15.21 8.81
N ALA A 47 -11.66 -14.15 9.59
CA ALA A 47 -12.80 -14.07 10.50
C ALA A 47 -14.13 -14.09 9.75
N VAL A 48 -14.13 -13.66 8.47
CA VAL A 48 -15.31 -13.69 7.58
C VAL A 48 -15.00 -14.58 6.38
N GLN A 49 -15.77 -15.66 6.22
CA GLN A 49 -15.57 -16.62 5.12
C GLN A 49 -16.35 -16.23 3.85
N LYS A 50 -17.44 -15.48 3.99
CA LYS A 50 -18.30 -15.06 2.89
C LYS A 50 -17.62 -13.96 2.06
N GLY A 51 -17.72 -14.04 0.74
CA GLY A 51 -17.12 -13.06 -0.17
C GLY A 51 -15.60 -12.96 -0.09
N MET A 52 -14.93 -13.99 0.45
CA MET A 52 -13.48 -14.06 0.57
C MET A 52 -12.83 -14.15 -0.83
N PRO A 53 -11.79 -13.36 -1.10
CA PRO A 53 -11.09 -13.43 -2.37
C PRO A 53 -10.26 -14.73 -2.47
N HIS A 54 -10.11 -15.26 -3.69
CA HIS A 54 -9.15 -16.32 -3.95
C HIS A 54 -7.71 -15.84 -3.65
N LYS A 55 -6.84 -16.74 -3.17
CA LYS A 55 -5.45 -16.44 -2.77
C LYS A 55 -4.64 -15.63 -3.78
N PHE A 56 -4.93 -15.79 -5.06
CA PHE A 56 -4.28 -15.03 -6.13
C PHE A 56 -4.47 -13.51 -6.00
N TYR A 57 -5.65 -13.08 -5.54
CA TYR A 57 -6.00 -11.67 -5.40
C TYR A 57 -5.57 -11.08 -4.06
N HIS A 58 -5.10 -11.90 -3.13
CA HIS A 58 -4.56 -11.40 -1.86
C HIS A 58 -3.32 -10.53 -2.13
N GLY A 59 -3.30 -9.33 -1.56
CA GLY A 59 -2.24 -8.34 -1.77
C GLY A 59 -2.28 -7.65 -3.13
N ARG A 60 -3.35 -7.82 -3.92
CA ARG A 60 -3.54 -7.09 -5.19
C ARG A 60 -4.32 -5.82 -4.95
N THR A 61 -4.00 -4.80 -5.74
CA THR A 61 -4.74 -3.55 -5.82
C THR A 61 -5.60 -3.55 -7.08
N GLY A 62 -6.79 -2.97 -6.98
CA GLY A 62 -7.73 -2.87 -8.09
C GLY A 62 -8.61 -1.62 -7.98
N VAL A 63 -9.49 -1.46 -8.97
CA VAL A 63 -10.42 -0.32 -9.05
C VAL A 63 -11.84 -0.84 -8.87
N ILE A 64 -12.64 -0.11 -8.10
CA ILE A 64 -14.04 -0.45 -7.89
C ILE A 64 -14.85 -0.14 -9.15
N TYR A 65 -15.60 -1.13 -9.65
CA TYR A 65 -16.53 -0.95 -10.77
C TYR A 65 -18.00 -1.00 -10.37
N ASN A 66 -18.32 -1.68 -9.26
CA ASN A 66 -19.69 -1.83 -8.78
C ASN A 66 -19.74 -1.83 -7.24
N VAL A 67 -20.83 -1.32 -6.68
CA VAL A 67 -21.07 -1.28 -5.22
C VAL A 67 -22.42 -1.93 -4.93
N THR A 68 -22.44 -2.83 -3.95
CA THR A 68 -23.66 -3.53 -3.50
C THR A 68 -23.82 -3.39 -1.99
N LYS A 69 -24.93 -3.89 -1.43
CA LYS A 69 -25.26 -3.75 0.00
C LYS A 69 -24.12 -4.11 0.97
N THR A 70 -23.38 -5.18 0.70
CA THR A 70 -22.32 -5.68 1.62
C THR A 70 -20.97 -5.90 0.95
N SER A 71 -20.92 -5.74 -0.37
CA SER A 71 -19.78 -6.16 -1.19
C SER A 71 -19.50 -5.14 -2.27
N VAL A 72 -18.29 -5.20 -2.79
CA VAL A 72 -17.80 -4.32 -3.83
C VAL A 72 -17.25 -5.19 -4.97
N GLY A 73 -17.55 -4.79 -6.20
CA GLY A 73 -16.96 -5.36 -7.40
C GLY A 73 -15.63 -4.67 -7.70
N VAL A 74 -14.53 -5.42 -7.72
CA VAL A 74 -13.19 -4.91 -7.99
C VAL A 74 -12.66 -5.48 -9.31
N ILE A 75 -12.16 -4.60 -10.16
CA ILE A 75 -11.40 -4.94 -11.36
C ILE A 75 -9.92 -5.12 -10.98
N VAL A 76 -9.36 -6.28 -11.30
CA VAL A 76 -7.94 -6.60 -11.12
C VAL A 76 -7.36 -7.17 -12.41
N HIS A 77 -6.18 -6.70 -12.81
CA HIS A 77 -5.45 -7.28 -13.93
C HIS A 77 -4.67 -8.52 -13.49
N LYS A 78 -5.02 -9.67 -14.05
CA LYS A 78 -4.33 -10.95 -13.83
C LYS A 78 -3.53 -11.33 -15.07
N LYS A 79 -2.23 -11.57 -14.91
CA LYS A 79 -1.41 -12.18 -15.97
C LYS A 79 -1.83 -13.64 -16.17
N VAL A 80 -2.14 -14.01 -17.41
CA VAL A 80 -2.42 -15.39 -17.82
C VAL A 80 -1.66 -15.67 -19.11
N GLY A 81 -0.66 -16.55 -19.03
CA GLY A 81 0.29 -16.76 -20.12
C GLY A 81 1.04 -15.47 -20.45
N ASN A 82 0.91 -15.02 -21.69
CA ASN A 82 1.59 -13.86 -22.26
C ASN A 82 0.84 -12.52 -22.09
N ARG A 83 -0.42 -12.52 -21.65
CA ARG A 83 -1.26 -11.29 -21.61
C ARG A 83 -1.87 -11.02 -20.23
N PHE A 84 -2.24 -9.75 -20.01
CA PHE A 84 -3.05 -9.37 -18.86
C PHE A 84 -4.53 -9.45 -19.21
N MET A 85 -5.29 -10.12 -18.34
CA MET A 85 -6.74 -10.18 -18.43
C MET A 85 -7.37 -9.35 -17.31
N GLU A 86 -8.38 -8.58 -17.67
CA GLU A 86 -9.29 -7.99 -16.70
C GLU A 86 -10.05 -9.11 -15.98
N LYS A 87 -10.04 -9.09 -14.66
CA LYS A 87 -10.84 -9.98 -13.81
C LYS A 87 -11.70 -9.14 -12.89
N ARG A 88 -13.01 -9.37 -12.96
CA ARG A 88 -14.01 -8.77 -12.08
C ARG A 88 -14.26 -9.73 -10.92
N VAL A 89 -14.05 -9.25 -9.71
CA VAL A 89 -14.18 -10.05 -8.48
C VAL A 89 -15.13 -9.36 -7.53
N ASN A 90 -16.12 -10.10 -7.03
CA ASN A 90 -17.04 -9.61 -6.01
C ASN A 90 -16.46 -9.96 -4.63
N ILE A 91 -16.15 -8.94 -3.85
CA ILE A 91 -15.43 -9.08 -2.58
C ILE A 91 -16.17 -8.32 -1.50
N ARG A 92 -16.28 -8.90 -0.31
CA ARG A 92 -16.87 -8.24 0.84
C ARG A 92 -15.97 -7.12 1.40
N ILE A 93 -16.59 -6.13 2.04
CA ILE A 93 -15.91 -4.92 2.53
C ILE A 93 -14.83 -5.27 3.58
N GLU A 94 -14.99 -6.34 4.36
CA GLU A 94 -14.03 -6.81 5.35
C GLU A 94 -12.68 -7.25 4.77
N HIS A 95 -12.64 -7.51 3.46
CA HIS A 95 -11.45 -7.95 2.75
C HIS A 95 -10.81 -6.84 1.91
N ILE A 96 -11.31 -5.62 2.03
CA ILE A 96 -10.92 -4.48 1.21
C ILE A 96 -10.48 -3.33 2.11
N LYS A 97 -9.49 -2.57 1.66
CA LYS A 97 -9.12 -1.29 2.26
C LYS A 97 -8.80 -0.26 1.17
N HIS A 98 -9.02 1.03 1.46
CA HIS A 98 -8.57 2.11 0.58
C HIS A 98 -7.05 2.10 0.45
N SER A 99 -6.56 2.34 -0.78
CA SER A 99 -5.13 2.43 -1.03
C SER A 99 -4.60 3.83 -0.73
N LYS A 100 -3.61 3.93 0.17
CA LYS A 100 -3.00 5.22 0.56
C LYS A 100 -2.24 5.90 -0.58
N CYS A 101 -1.82 5.14 -1.60
CA CYS A 101 -1.10 5.68 -2.75
C CYS A 101 -1.93 6.74 -3.52
N ARG A 102 -3.26 6.55 -3.58
CA ARG A 102 -4.15 7.50 -4.25
C ARG A 102 -4.35 8.76 -3.40
N GLN A 103 -4.42 8.60 -2.08
CA GLN A 103 -4.56 9.72 -1.16
C GLN A 103 -3.38 10.69 -1.27
N GLU A 104 -2.15 10.19 -1.18
CA GLU A 104 -0.93 11.01 -1.32
C GLU A 104 -0.89 11.73 -2.68
N PHE A 105 -1.30 11.06 -3.76
CA PHE A 105 -1.40 11.68 -5.07
C PHE A 105 -2.42 12.83 -5.11
N LEU A 106 -3.62 12.63 -4.55
CA LEU A 106 -4.67 13.64 -4.52
C LEU A 106 -4.27 14.85 -3.67
N ASP A 107 -3.65 14.62 -2.52
CA ASP A 107 -3.15 15.67 -1.64
C ASP A 107 -2.07 16.50 -2.36
N ARG A 108 -1.18 15.84 -3.11
CA ARG A 108 -0.19 16.53 -3.96
C ARG A 108 -0.82 17.29 -5.12
N VAL A 109 -1.89 16.79 -5.74
CA VAL A 109 -2.61 17.53 -6.80
C VAL A 109 -3.17 18.84 -6.25
N LYS A 110 -3.79 18.80 -5.06
CA LYS A 110 -4.30 19.99 -4.38
C LYS A 110 -3.18 20.97 -4.02
N ALA A 111 -2.10 20.48 -3.41
CA ALA A 111 -0.95 21.29 -3.05
C ALA A 111 -0.29 21.96 -4.28
N ASN A 112 -0.19 21.22 -5.39
CA ASN A 112 0.36 21.76 -6.64
C ASN A 112 -0.54 22.83 -7.26
N ALA A 113 -1.87 22.64 -7.21
CA ALA A 113 -2.82 23.63 -7.70
C ALA A 113 -2.72 24.94 -6.90
N GLN A 114 -2.61 24.85 -5.57
CA GLN A 114 -2.41 26.00 -4.70
C GLN A 114 -1.10 26.72 -4.99
N LYS A 115 0.03 26.01 -5.04
CA LYS A 115 1.35 26.60 -5.37
C LYS A 115 1.37 27.27 -6.75
N LYS A 116 0.67 26.69 -7.72
CA LYS A 116 0.54 27.29 -9.06
C LYS A 116 -0.23 28.61 -9.03
N LYS A 117 -1.27 28.70 -8.21
CA LYS A 117 -2.05 29.93 -8.02
C LYS A 117 -1.19 31.01 -7.36
N GLU A 118 -0.53 30.67 -6.26
CA GLU A 118 0.36 31.57 -5.50
C GLU A 118 1.53 32.08 -6.37
N ALA A 119 2.15 31.19 -7.15
CA ALA A 119 3.24 31.57 -8.07
C ALA A 119 2.77 32.53 -9.17
N LYS A 120 1.54 32.35 -9.68
CA LYS A 120 0.94 33.25 -10.67
C LYS A 120 0.65 34.64 -10.08
N GLU A 121 0.15 34.69 -8.85
CA GLU A 121 -0.11 35.95 -8.13
C GLU A 121 1.19 36.69 -7.80
N ALA A 122 2.26 35.96 -7.44
CA ALA A 122 3.58 36.52 -7.16
C ALA A 122 4.40 36.85 -8.43
N GLY A 123 3.97 36.41 -9.61
CA GLY A 123 4.72 36.58 -10.87
C GLY A 123 6.01 35.74 -10.97
N VAL A 124 6.18 34.73 -10.13
CA VAL A 124 7.39 33.88 -10.07
C VAL A 124 7.15 32.56 -10.81
N SER A 125 8.15 32.05 -11.53
CA SER A 125 8.11 30.71 -12.13
C SER A 125 8.40 29.63 -11.09
N PHE A 126 7.57 28.59 -11.02
CA PHE A 126 7.72 27.48 -10.07
C PHE A 126 7.72 26.10 -10.76
N ASN A 127 8.71 25.26 -10.45
CA ASN A 127 8.78 23.90 -10.97
C ASN A 127 7.92 22.92 -10.14
N LEU A 128 6.83 22.42 -10.73
CA LEU A 128 5.88 21.50 -10.08
C LEU A 128 6.30 20.02 -10.17
N LYS A 129 7.34 19.69 -10.96
CA LYS A 129 7.79 18.32 -11.15
C LYS A 129 8.62 17.87 -9.95
N ARG A 130 8.50 16.59 -9.59
CA ARG A 130 9.37 15.96 -8.59
C ARG A 130 10.75 15.73 -9.20
N LEU A 131 11.79 15.98 -8.41
CA LEU A 131 13.17 15.66 -8.76
C LEU A 131 13.63 14.45 -7.94
N PRO A 132 14.50 13.59 -8.48
CA PRO A 132 15.20 12.59 -7.69
C PRO A 132 16.13 13.27 -6.68
N VAL A 133 16.63 12.50 -5.71
CA VAL A 133 17.64 12.96 -4.77
C VAL A 133 18.85 13.48 -5.54
N GLN A 134 19.22 14.73 -5.31
CA GLN A 134 20.38 15.36 -5.93
C GLN A 134 21.65 15.05 -5.14
N PRO A 135 22.85 15.18 -5.75
CA PRO A 135 24.11 15.16 -5.03
C PRO A 135 24.08 16.14 -3.84
N ARG A 136 24.71 15.76 -2.73
CA ARG A 136 24.78 16.63 -1.56
C ARG A 136 25.58 17.89 -1.91
N GLU A 137 25.06 19.04 -1.51
CA GLU A 137 25.77 20.31 -1.66
C GLU A 137 26.99 20.36 -0.72
N ALA A 138 27.93 21.25 -1.07
CA ALA A 138 29.07 21.53 -0.21
C ALA A 138 28.59 22.10 1.13
N ARG A 139 29.11 21.58 2.25
CA ARG A 139 28.81 22.08 3.59
C ARG A 139 30.06 22.11 4.46
N HIS A 140 30.14 23.11 5.33
CA HIS A 140 31.17 23.19 6.35
C HIS A 140 30.71 22.46 7.62
N VAL A 141 31.54 21.56 8.15
CA VAL A 141 31.28 20.88 9.43
C VAL A 141 32.24 21.47 10.47
N SER A 142 31.70 22.15 11.48
CA SER A 142 32.50 22.78 12.54
C SER A 142 32.98 21.76 13.58
N THR A 143 34.23 21.91 14.03
CA THR A 143 34.87 21.09 15.07
C THR A 143 34.77 21.70 16.47
N LYS A 144 34.17 22.90 16.64
CA LYS A 144 34.17 23.66 17.90
C LYS A 144 33.59 22.89 19.10
N PHE A 145 32.59 22.04 18.87
CA PHE A 145 31.99 21.15 19.90
C PHE A 145 31.81 19.72 19.36
N ASN A 146 32.58 19.35 18.33
CA ASN A 146 32.50 18.06 17.67
C ASN A 146 33.91 17.63 17.27
N VAL A 147 34.69 17.28 18.29
CA VAL A 147 36.07 16.81 18.11
C VAL A 147 36.02 15.42 17.45
N PRO A 148 36.73 15.18 16.34
CA PRO A 148 36.76 13.87 15.71
C PRO A 148 37.27 12.80 16.68
N GLN A 149 36.52 11.72 16.84
CA GLN A 149 36.94 10.57 17.63
C GLN A 149 37.69 9.58 16.75
N THR A 150 38.95 9.30 17.09
CA THR A 150 39.74 8.25 16.44
C THR A 150 39.25 6.88 16.91
N ILE A 151 38.99 5.98 15.97
CA ILE A 151 38.55 4.60 16.24
C ILE A 151 39.61 3.65 15.68
N ALA A 152 39.91 2.57 16.41
CA ALA A 152 40.85 1.53 16.00
C ALA A 152 40.10 0.20 15.73
N PRO A 153 40.62 -0.66 14.84
CA PRO A 153 40.07 -2.00 14.64
C PRO A 153 40.16 -2.81 15.94
N ILE A 154 39.10 -3.56 16.25
CA ILE A 154 39.02 -4.42 17.43
C ILE A 154 39.76 -5.74 17.13
N ALA A 155 40.45 -6.28 18.13
CA ALA A 155 41.10 -7.58 18.02
C ALA A 155 40.09 -8.73 17.87
N TYR A 156 40.53 -9.83 17.26
CA TYR A 156 39.72 -11.04 17.18
C TYR A 156 39.45 -11.59 18.60
N GLU A 157 38.18 -11.88 18.88
CA GLU A 157 37.74 -12.48 20.14
C GLU A 157 36.76 -13.63 19.85
N THR A 158 36.90 -14.73 20.56
CA THR A 158 36.15 -15.98 20.30
C THR A 158 34.76 -16.01 20.94
N LEU A 159 34.21 -14.88 21.38
CA LEU A 159 32.99 -14.74 22.21
C LEU A 159 31.97 -15.87 21.97
N LEU A 160 31.98 -16.86 22.87
CA LEU A 160 31.03 -17.97 23.01
C LEU A 160 30.06 -17.65 24.14
#